data_AF-A0AAW7MGK4-F1
#
_entry.id   AF-A0AAW7MGK4-F1
#
_cell.length_a   1.000
_cell.length_b   1.000
_cell.length_c   1.000
_cell.angle_alpha   90.00
_cell.angle_beta   90.00
_cell.angle_gamma   90.00
#
_symmetry.space_group_name_H-M   'P 1'
#
loop_
_entity.id
_entity.type
_entity.pdbx_description
1 polymer ?
#
loop_
_entity_poly.entity_id
_entity_poly.type
_entity_poly.pdbx_seq_one_letter_code
_entity_poly.pdbx_strand_id
1 'polypeptide(L)'
;MLTDEQKLLIQQGLRKGVADTQIAEAIGVKHMAVFHYRKTLGITAKEVRDIRYDTWVRLLESGMDVERVAALYQVLPATVITTLQKQRNFSYAEAKKRARAVLEEEFRRALGLTAADIKKQQRETWKKLADSGMSFEAIATLYEVSTDTVQKALRRKAPGKFTTAADGSAFDW
;
A
#
# COMPACT_ATOMS: atom_id res chain seq x y z
N MET A 1 -41.39 9.45 -15.57
CA MET A 1 -40.22 9.29 -16.46
C MET A 1 -38.97 9.74 -15.72
N LEU A 2 -37.79 9.17 -16.03
CA LEU A 2 -36.52 9.62 -15.46
C LEU A 2 -36.06 10.90 -16.16
N THR A 3 -35.60 11.89 -15.39
CA THR A 3 -34.95 13.10 -15.94
C THR A 3 -33.56 12.75 -16.48
N ASP A 4 -32.98 13.62 -17.32
CA ASP A 4 -31.64 13.37 -17.87
C ASP A 4 -30.56 13.42 -16.78
N GLU A 5 -30.75 14.24 -15.75
CA GLU A 5 -29.91 14.25 -14.56
C GLU A 5 -29.98 12.90 -13.80
N GLN A 6 -31.19 12.37 -13.58
CA GLN A 6 -31.36 11.06 -12.93
C GLN A 6 -30.72 9.94 -13.74
N LYS A 7 -30.84 9.97 -15.08
CA LYS A 7 -30.17 9.01 -15.97
C LYS A 7 -28.65 9.07 -15.82
N LEU A 8 -28.08 10.28 -15.76
CA LEU A 8 -26.64 10.48 -15.54
C LEU A 8 -26.19 9.89 -14.20
N LEU A 9 -26.93 10.18 -13.12
CA LEU A 9 -26.63 9.65 -11.79
C LEU A 9 -26.73 8.12 -11.76
N ILE A 10 -27.73 7.53 -12.43
CA ILE A 10 -27.83 6.07 -12.57
C ILE A 10 -26.59 5.52 -13.28
N GLN A 11 -26.19 6.09 -14.42
CA GLN A 11 -25.00 5.64 -15.14
C GLN A 11 -23.73 5.71 -14.27
N GLN A 12 -23.56 6.79 -13.51
CA GLN A 12 -22.43 6.94 -12.59
C GLN A 12 -22.44 5.88 -11.48
N GLY A 13 -23.61 5.62 -10.89
CA GLY A 13 -23.78 4.57 -9.87
C GLY A 13 -23.47 3.18 -10.42
N LEU A 14 -23.99 2.85 -11.60
CA LEU A 14 -23.74 1.57 -12.27
C LEU A 14 -22.27 1.36 -12.61
N ARG A 15 -21.56 2.40 -13.06
CA ARG A 15 -20.10 2.36 -13.31
C ARG A 15 -19.27 2.14 -12.05
N LYS A 16 -19.83 2.41 -10.88
CA LYS A 16 -19.25 2.12 -9.57
C LYS A 16 -19.79 0.81 -8.96
N GLY A 17 -20.65 0.08 -9.67
CA GLY A 17 -21.22 -1.18 -9.20
C GLY A 17 -22.27 -1.02 -8.09
N VAL A 18 -22.87 0.16 -7.93
CA VAL A 18 -23.93 0.40 -6.94
C VAL A 18 -25.21 -0.33 -7.36
N ALA A 19 -25.94 -0.92 -6.42
CA ALA A 19 -27.16 -1.68 -6.72
C ALA A 19 -28.30 -0.77 -7.19
N ASP A 20 -29.18 -1.29 -8.06
CA ASP A 20 -30.36 -0.54 -8.56
C ASP A 20 -31.20 0.06 -7.42
N THR A 21 -31.37 -0.67 -6.31
CA THR A 21 -32.11 -0.23 -5.13
C THR A 21 -31.45 0.94 -4.42
N GLN A 22 -30.13 0.90 -4.24
CA GLN A 22 -29.36 1.95 -3.59
C GLN A 22 -29.29 3.22 -4.44
N ILE A 23 -29.12 3.06 -5.76
CA ILE A 23 -29.18 4.18 -6.70
C ILE A 23 -30.57 4.83 -6.61
N ALA A 24 -31.63 4.02 -6.61
CA ALA A 24 -33.00 4.49 -6.56
C ALA A 24 -33.32 5.26 -5.27
N GLU A 25 -32.88 4.75 -4.13
CA GLU A 25 -32.98 5.41 -2.82
C GLU A 25 -32.25 6.76 -2.83
N ALA A 26 -31.01 6.80 -3.32
CA ALA A 26 -30.18 8.00 -3.33
C ALA A 26 -30.75 9.14 -4.20
N ILE A 27 -31.45 8.82 -5.30
CA ILE A 27 -32.01 9.81 -6.23
C ILE A 27 -33.53 9.99 -6.08
N GLY A 28 -34.16 9.34 -5.09
CA GLY A 28 -35.58 9.50 -4.79
C GLY A 28 -36.54 8.94 -5.84
N VAL A 29 -36.20 7.82 -6.50
CA VAL A 29 -37.06 7.18 -7.51
C VAL A 29 -37.40 5.74 -7.14
N LYS A 30 -38.38 5.16 -7.83
CA LYS A 30 -38.71 3.74 -7.68
C LYS A 30 -37.59 2.87 -8.28
N HIS A 31 -37.17 1.82 -7.58
CA HIS A 31 -36.14 0.89 -8.05
C HIS A 31 -36.42 0.30 -9.45
N MET A 32 -37.71 0.08 -9.78
CA MET A 32 -38.12 -0.39 -11.11
C MET A 32 -37.71 0.57 -12.24
N ALA A 33 -37.69 1.89 -11.99
CA ALA A 33 -37.25 2.86 -13.00
C ALA A 33 -35.76 2.70 -13.30
N VAL A 34 -34.94 2.49 -12.26
CA VAL A 34 -33.49 2.23 -12.40
C VAL A 34 -33.26 0.89 -13.10
N PHE A 35 -33.99 -0.16 -12.70
CA PHE A 35 -33.92 -1.48 -13.33
C PHE A 35 -34.22 -1.42 -14.83
N HIS A 36 -35.34 -0.79 -15.22
CA HIS A 36 -35.71 -0.66 -16.63
C HIS A 36 -34.68 0.14 -17.41
N TYR A 37 -34.19 1.24 -16.84
CA TYR A 37 -33.17 2.04 -17.51
C TYR A 37 -31.85 1.27 -17.67
N ARG A 38 -31.37 0.57 -16.64
CA ARG A 38 -30.21 -0.34 -16.75
C ARG A 38 -30.40 -1.37 -17.86
N LYS A 39 -31.60 -1.95 -17.98
CA LYS A 39 -31.94 -2.91 -19.06
C LYS A 39 -31.89 -2.27 -20.45
N THR A 40 -32.33 -1.01 -20.62
CA THR A 40 -32.19 -0.31 -21.90
C THR A 40 -30.73 -0.07 -22.30
N LEU A 41 -29.82 0.00 -21.33
CA LEU A 41 -28.37 0.10 -21.58
C LEU A 41 -27.71 -1.26 -21.86
N GLY A 42 -28.46 -2.37 -21.82
CA GLY A 42 -27.91 -3.72 -22.01
C GLY A 42 -27.12 -4.25 -20.81
N ILE A 43 -27.05 -3.51 -19.70
CA ILE A 43 -26.24 -3.88 -18.54
C ILE A 43 -26.98 -4.91 -17.69
N THR A 44 -26.35 -6.04 -17.42
CA THR A 44 -26.88 -7.12 -16.58
C THR A 44 -26.60 -6.86 -15.09
N ALA A 45 -27.38 -7.49 -14.21
CA ALA A 45 -27.13 -7.41 -12.77
C ALA A 45 -25.82 -8.10 -12.36
N LYS A 46 -25.37 -9.09 -13.16
CA LYS A 46 -24.08 -9.75 -12.98
C LYS A 46 -22.93 -8.77 -13.25
N GLU A 47 -22.99 -8.04 -14.36
CA GLU A 47 -21.95 -7.04 -14.70
C GLU A 47 -21.85 -5.95 -13.64
N VAL A 48 -22.97 -5.42 -13.12
CA VAL A 48 -22.94 -4.44 -12.02
C VAL A 48 -22.25 -5.01 -10.78
N ARG A 49 -22.47 -6.29 -10.48
CA ARG A 49 -21.84 -6.99 -9.36
C ARG A 49 -20.35 -7.21 -9.59
N ASP A 50 -19.94 -7.56 -10.81
CA ASP A 50 -18.52 -7.69 -11.16
C ASP A 50 -17.79 -6.34 -11.07
N ILE A 51 -18.40 -5.28 -11.60
CA ILE A 51 -17.90 -3.90 -11.47
C ILE A 51 -17.75 -3.50 -10.00
N ARG A 52 -18.69 -3.92 -9.14
CA ARG A 52 -18.61 -3.66 -7.69
C ARG A 52 -17.36 -4.27 -7.09
N TYR A 53 -17.08 -5.54 -7.38
CA TYR A 53 -15.92 -6.23 -6.83
C TYR A 53 -14.61 -5.58 -7.32
N ASP A 54 -14.54 -5.25 -8.60
CA ASP A 54 -13.36 -4.57 -9.16
C ASP A 54 -13.19 -3.16 -8.57
N THR A 55 -14.30 -2.48 -8.26
CA THR A 55 -14.27 -1.18 -7.58
C THR A 55 -13.82 -1.31 -6.12
N TRP A 56 -14.29 -2.32 -5.39
CA TRP A 56 -13.81 -2.59 -4.03
C TRP A 56 -12.30 -2.85 -4.01
N VAL A 57 -11.78 -3.66 -4.94
CA VAL A 57 -10.33 -3.90 -5.06
C VAL A 57 -9.58 -2.58 -5.25
N ARG A 58 -10.00 -1.75 -6.23
CA ARG A 58 -9.36 -0.46 -6.49
C ARG A 58 -9.35 0.47 -5.29
N LEU A 59 -10.46 0.56 -4.55
CA LEU A 59 -10.54 1.41 -3.36
C LEU A 59 -9.60 0.93 -2.24
N LEU A 60 -9.53 -0.38 -2.01
CA LEU A 60 -8.63 -0.94 -0.99
C LEU A 60 -7.16 -0.80 -1.39
N GLU A 61 -6.84 -0.96 -2.68
CA GLU A 61 -5.49 -0.77 -3.21
C GLU A 61 -5.06 0.70 -3.20
N SER A 62 -6.00 1.64 -3.30
CA SER A 62 -5.71 3.07 -3.08
C SER A 62 -5.59 3.44 -1.60
N GLY A 63 -5.66 2.47 -0.68
CA GLY A 63 -5.48 2.67 0.75
C GLY A 63 -6.75 3.07 1.51
N MET A 64 -7.93 2.98 0.91
CA MET A 64 -9.18 3.14 1.66
C MET A 64 -9.34 1.99 2.65
N ASP A 65 -9.80 2.30 3.86
CA ASP A 65 -10.12 1.29 4.87
C ASP A 65 -11.35 0.45 4.45
N VAL A 66 -11.42 -0.77 4.98
CA VAL A 66 -12.47 -1.72 4.57
C VAL A 66 -13.83 -1.31 5.13
N GLU A 67 -13.84 -0.67 6.29
CA GLU A 67 -15.02 -0.15 6.98
C GLU A 67 -15.74 0.91 6.14
N ARG A 68 -15.00 1.82 5.51
CA ARG A 68 -15.50 2.87 4.63
C ARG A 68 -15.96 2.31 3.31
N VAL A 69 -15.23 1.36 2.72
CA VAL A 69 -15.71 0.65 1.52
C VAL A 69 -17.03 -0.05 1.83
N ALA A 70 -17.13 -0.73 2.97
CA ALA A 70 -18.34 -1.42 3.38
C ALA A 70 -19.51 -0.45 3.61
N ALA A 71 -19.26 0.69 4.27
CA ALA A 71 -20.25 1.74 4.49
C ALA A 71 -20.78 2.34 3.18
N LEU A 72 -19.91 2.62 2.20
CA LEU A 72 -20.31 3.16 0.89
C LEU A 72 -21.30 2.26 0.14
N TYR A 73 -21.19 0.94 0.35
CA TYR A 73 -22.06 -0.04 -0.30
C TYR A 73 -23.10 -0.65 0.66
N GLN A 74 -23.21 -0.13 1.89
CA GLN A 74 -24.13 -0.60 2.94
C GLN A 74 -24.04 -2.13 3.16
N VAL A 75 -22.82 -2.66 3.19
CA VAL A 75 -22.54 -4.07 3.49
C VAL A 75 -21.67 -4.17 4.74
N LEU A 76 -21.53 -5.39 5.27
CA LEU A 76 -20.59 -5.63 6.36
C LEU A 76 -19.14 -5.66 5.84
N PRO A 77 -18.14 -5.18 6.60
CA PRO A 77 -16.73 -5.28 6.23
C PRO A 77 -16.29 -6.72 5.92
N ALA A 78 -16.78 -7.68 6.72
CA ALA A 78 -16.53 -9.10 6.48
C ALA A 78 -17.05 -9.59 5.13
N THR A 79 -18.18 -9.05 4.66
CA THR A 79 -18.73 -9.38 3.33
C THR A 79 -17.79 -8.93 2.23
N VAL A 80 -17.19 -7.74 2.34
CA VAL A 80 -16.21 -7.24 1.36
C VAL A 80 -15.01 -8.18 1.28
N ILE A 81 -14.37 -8.48 2.43
CA ILE A 81 -13.16 -9.31 2.49
C ILE A 81 -13.44 -10.72 1.95
N THR A 82 -14.44 -11.40 2.51
CA THR A 82 -14.75 -12.80 2.15
C THR A 82 -15.18 -12.95 0.69
N THR A 83 -15.91 -11.96 0.16
CA THR A 83 -16.32 -11.97 -1.25
C THR A 83 -15.13 -11.76 -2.17
N LEU A 84 -14.26 -10.80 -1.88
CA LEU A 84 -13.07 -10.54 -2.71
C LEU A 84 -12.07 -11.70 -2.67
N GLN A 85 -11.89 -12.34 -1.51
CA GLN A 85 -11.08 -13.55 -1.41
C GLN A 85 -11.61 -14.66 -2.33
N LYS A 86 -12.93 -14.92 -2.31
CA LYS A 86 -13.54 -15.99 -3.12
C LYS A 86 -13.63 -15.66 -4.61
N GLN A 87 -13.94 -14.41 -4.96
CA GLN A 87 -14.29 -14.01 -6.33
C GLN A 87 -13.12 -13.41 -7.12
N ARG A 88 -12.07 -12.95 -6.44
CA ARG A 88 -10.91 -12.27 -7.04
C ARG A 88 -9.57 -12.77 -6.52
N ASN A 89 -9.54 -13.80 -5.67
CA ASN A 89 -8.32 -14.27 -5.00
C ASN A 89 -7.55 -13.12 -4.31
N PHE A 90 -8.30 -12.17 -3.75
CA PHE A 90 -7.74 -10.92 -3.23
C PHE A 90 -7.27 -11.08 -1.78
N SER A 91 -6.03 -10.67 -1.49
CA SER A 91 -5.48 -10.61 -0.14
C SER A 91 -5.50 -9.18 0.41
N TYR A 92 -6.35 -8.95 1.41
CA TYR A 92 -6.45 -7.62 2.05
C TYR A 92 -5.16 -7.20 2.76
N ALA A 93 -4.45 -8.14 3.39
CA ALA A 93 -3.19 -7.87 4.06
C ALA A 93 -2.11 -7.38 3.07
N GLU A 94 -2.03 -8.02 1.90
CA GLU A 94 -1.09 -7.61 0.84
C GLU A 94 -1.49 -6.28 0.21
N ALA A 95 -2.78 -6.04 -0.03
CA ALA A 95 -3.27 -4.77 -0.54
C ALA A 95 -2.92 -3.61 0.41
N LYS A 96 -3.14 -3.79 1.72
CA LYS A 96 -2.77 -2.79 2.74
C LYS A 96 -1.27 -2.52 2.78
N LYS A 97 -0.44 -3.57 2.64
CA LYS A 97 1.02 -3.43 2.55
C LYS A 97 1.42 -2.62 1.32
N ARG A 98 0.83 -2.90 0.16
CA ARG A 98 1.07 -2.15 -1.09
C ARG A 98 0.63 -0.68 -0.97
N ALA A 99 -0.57 -0.44 -0.46
CA ALA A 99 -1.08 0.92 -0.27
C ALA A 99 -0.17 1.75 0.67
N ARG A 100 0.29 1.15 1.77
CA ARG A 100 1.25 1.80 2.68
C ARG A 100 2.56 2.12 1.99
N ALA A 101 3.11 1.20 1.19
CA ALA A 101 4.35 1.42 0.47
C ALA A 101 4.24 2.56 -0.55
N VAL A 102 3.10 2.66 -1.25
CA VAL A 102 2.80 3.77 -2.18
C VAL A 102 2.72 5.09 -1.43
N LEU A 103 1.97 5.15 -0.32
CA LEU A 103 1.87 6.36 0.50
C LEU A 103 3.22 6.81 1.06
N GLU A 104 4.04 5.86 1.54
CA GLU A 104 5.40 6.15 1.98
C GLU A 104 6.30 6.64 0.85
N GLU A 105 6.09 6.18 -0.40
CA GLU A 105 6.81 6.68 -1.57
C GLU A 105 6.35 8.08 -1.98
N GLU A 106 5.05 8.33 -1.99
CA GLU A 106 4.48 9.66 -2.27
C GLU A 106 4.95 10.69 -1.24
N PHE A 107 4.94 10.32 0.05
CA PHE A 107 5.45 11.17 1.11
C PHE A 107 6.94 11.47 0.95
N ARG A 108 7.74 10.46 0.57
CA ARG A 108 9.16 10.64 0.23
C ARG A 108 9.36 11.65 -0.90
N ARG A 109 8.58 11.51 -1.98
CA ARG A 109 8.61 12.45 -3.12
C ARG A 109 8.20 13.86 -2.71
N ALA A 110 7.13 14.00 -1.93
CA ALA A 110 6.62 15.29 -1.48
C ALA A 110 7.61 16.06 -0.57
N LEU A 111 8.37 15.33 0.26
CA LEU A 111 9.42 15.91 1.09
C LEU A 111 10.75 16.13 0.35
N GLY A 112 10.84 15.74 -0.93
CA GLY A 112 12.10 15.79 -1.69
C GLY A 112 13.18 14.86 -1.13
N LEU A 113 12.82 13.92 -0.26
CA LEU A 113 13.75 12.99 0.39
C LEU A 113 13.87 11.74 -0.47
N THR A 114 15.05 11.51 -1.04
CA THR A 114 15.33 10.27 -1.73
C THR A 114 15.57 9.13 -0.74
N ALA A 115 15.43 7.88 -1.19
CA ALA A 115 15.84 6.72 -0.39
C ALA A 115 17.33 6.78 0.01
N ALA A 116 18.16 7.50 -0.77
CA ALA A 116 19.57 7.72 -0.44
C ALA A 116 19.72 8.69 0.74
N ASP A 117 18.88 9.73 0.83
CA ASP A 117 18.91 10.72 1.92
C ASP A 117 18.53 10.09 3.26
N ILE A 118 17.53 9.21 3.28
CA ILE A 118 17.15 8.46 4.49
C ILE A 118 18.29 7.54 4.93
N LYS A 119 18.90 6.80 3.99
CA LYS A 119 20.07 5.95 4.29
C LYS A 119 21.28 6.77 4.73
N LYS A 120 21.40 8.03 4.30
CA LYS A 120 22.45 8.94 4.73
C LYS A 120 22.19 9.42 6.16
N GLN A 121 20.99 9.90 6.45
CA GLN A 121 20.58 10.31 7.80
C GLN A 121 20.70 9.15 8.80
N GLN A 122 20.23 7.95 8.43
CA GLN A 122 20.37 6.77 9.27
C GLN A 122 21.84 6.46 9.60
N ARG A 123 22.73 6.52 8.60
CA ARG A 123 24.17 6.35 8.79
C ARG A 123 24.80 7.43 9.65
N GLU A 124 24.40 8.69 9.47
CA GLU A 124 24.87 9.80 10.29
C GLU A 124 24.43 9.64 11.76
N THR A 125 23.20 9.21 12.01
CA THR A 125 22.69 8.93 13.35
C THR A 125 23.43 7.75 13.99
N TRP A 126 23.60 6.64 13.27
CA TRP A 126 24.38 5.50 13.74
C TRP A 126 25.84 5.89 14.05
N LYS A 127 26.43 6.76 13.23
CA LYS A 127 27.77 7.28 13.48
C LYS A 127 27.82 8.10 14.76
N LYS A 128 26.87 9.03 14.98
CA LYS A 128 26.79 9.82 16.22
C LYS A 128 26.64 8.94 17.47
N LEU A 129 25.82 7.89 17.39
CA LEU A 129 25.65 6.93 18.49
C LEU A 129 26.94 6.15 18.76
N ALA A 130 27.63 5.68 17.72
CA ALA A 130 28.93 5.02 17.87
C ALA A 130 30.00 5.97 18.44
N ASP A 131 30.06 7.21 17.93
CA ASP A 131 30.98 8.25 18.41
C ASP A 131 30.68 8.63 19.88
N SER A 132 29.44 8.46 20.35
CA SER A 132 29.05 8.61 21.78
C SER A 132 29.40 7.41 22.67
N GLY A 133 30.06 6.39 22.12
CA GLY A 133 30.50 5.20 22.87
C GLY A 133 29.50 4.05 22.89
N MET A 134 28.38 4.13 22.15
CA MET A 134 27.42 3.03 22.04
C MET A 134 28.00 1.91 21.16
N SER A 135 27.90 0.65 21.61
CA SER A 135 28.38 -0.49 20.84
C SER A 135 27.54 -0.73 19.59
N PHE A 136 28.14 -1.32 18.55
CA PHE A 136 27.40 -1.67 17.33
C PHE A 136 26.27 -2.66 17.58
N GLU A 137 26.41 -3.54 18.58
CA GLU A 137 25.36 -4.46 19.02
C GLU A 137 24.18 -3.70 19.63
N ALA A 138 24.43 -2.72 20.50
CA ALA A 138 23.38 -1.90 21.10
C ALA A 138 22.62 -1.07 20.04
N ILE A 139 23.33 -0.51 19.06
CA ILE A 139 22.71 0.20 17.92
C ILE A 139 21.86 -0.79 17.08
N ALA A 140 22.39 -1.99 16.82
CA ALA A 140 21.70 -3.02 16.06
C ALA A 140 20.39 -3.46 16.75
N THR A 141 20.43 -3.65 18.07
CA THR A 141 19.24 -3.95 18.87
C THR A 141 18.24 -2.79 18.85
N LEU A 142 18.69 -1.54 19.02
CA LEU A 142 17.80 -0.37 19.05
C LEU A 142 17.03 -0.16 17.74
N TYR A 143 17.65 -0.50 16.60
CA TYR A 143 17.07 -0.31 15.28
C TYR A 143 16.57 -1.63 14.64
N GLU A 144 16.53 -2.73 15.40
CA GLU A 144 16.10 -4.06 14.94
C GLU A 144 16.77 -4.52 13.64
N VAL A 145 18.08 -4.25 13.51
CA VAL A 145 18.91 -4.67 12.38
C VAL A 145 20.03 -5.59 12.85
N SER A 146 20.69 -6.29 11.93
CA SER A 146 21.86 -7.10 12.29
C SER A 146 23.09 -6.23 12.58
N THR A 147 23.93 -6.69 13.51
CA THR A 147 25.21 -6.02 13.85
C THR A 147 26.11 -5.87 12.62
N ASP A 148 26.13 -6.86 11.73
CA ASP A 148 26.87 -6.80 10.46
C ASP A 148 26.36 -5.67 9.53
N THR A 149 25.05 -5.41 9.52
CA THR A 149 24.49 -4.28 8.75
C THR A 149 24.97 -2.94 9.29
N VAL A 150 25.00 -2.78 10.61
CA VAL A 150 25.54 -1.57 11.27
C VAL A 150 27.03 -1.41 10.97
N GLN A 151 27.81 -2.48 11.12
CA GLN A 151 29.24 -2.49 10.83
C GLN A 151 29.54 -2.15 9.37
N LYS A 152 28.84 -2.77 8.40
CA LYS A 152 29.00 -2.47 6.97
C LYS A 152 28.64 -1.03 6.64
N ALA A 153 27.61 -0.48 7.28
CA ALA A 153 27.16 0.88 7.05
C ALA A 153 28.13 1.93 7.60
N LEU A 154 28.84 1.61 8.70
CA LEU A 154 29.80 2.49 9.38
C LEU A 154 31.27 2.25 8.99
N ARG A 155 31.59 1.11 8.36
CA ARG A 155 32.92 0.82 7.85
C ARG A 155 33.33 1.90 6.83
N ARG A 156 34.30 2.73 7.21
CA ARG A 156 35.04 3.59 6.27
C ARG A 156 35.56 2.71 5.14
N LYS A 157 35.36 3.09 3.87
CA LYS A 157 36.29 2.68 2.80
C LYS A 157 37.65 3.26 3.21
N ALA A 158 38.45 2.49 3.92
CA ALA A 158 39.82 2.88 4.25
C ALA A 158 40.62 2.91 2.94
N PRO A 159 41.27 4.03 2.57
CA PRO A 159 42.36 3.97 1.62
C PRO A 159 43.55 3.36 2.36
N GLY A 160 44.09 2.26 1.85
CA GLY A 160 45.31 1.67 2.40
C GLY A 160 45.31 0.16 2.35
N LYS A 161 45.79 -0.39 1.24
CA LYS A 161 46.46 -1.69 1.23
C LYS A 161 47.54 -1.66 2.32
N PHE A 162 47.41 -2.49 3.34
CA PHE A 162 48.58 -3.02 4.01
C PHE A 162 48.94 -4.32 3.30
N THR A 163 49.87 -4.21 2.35
CA THR A 163 50.66 -5.37 1.92
C THR A 163 51.58 -5.72 3.08
N THR A 164 51.27 -6.80 3.80
CA THR A 164 52.27 -7.47 4.64
C THR A 164 53.22 -8.19 3.69
N ALA A 165 54.29 -7.51 3.29
CA ALA A 165 55.48 -8.17 2.81
C ALA A 165 56.03 -8.98 4.00
N ALA A 166 55.98 -10.31 3.89
CA ALA A 166 56.71 -11.18 4.78
C ALA A 166 58.18 -11.08 4.40
N ASP A 167 58.91 -10.24 5.11
CA ASP A 167 60.37 -10.24 5.09
C ASP A 167 60.85 -11.34 6.03
N GLY A 168 61.55 -12.32 5.47
CA GLY A 168 62.14 -13.40 6.23
C GLY A 168 63.36 -12.92 7.00
N SER A 169 63.53 -13.39 8.23
CA SER A 169 64.83 -13.88 8.71
C SER A 169 64.71 -14.53 10.08
N ALA A 170 65.37 -15.68 10.16
CA ALA A 170 66.09 -16.24 11.29
C ALA A 170 65.36 -16.45 12.62
N PHE A 171 65.14 -17.73 12.98
CA PHE A 171 65.58 -18.20 14.28
C PHE A 171 65.92 -19.70 14.21
N ASP A 172 67.11 -20.02 14.69
CA ASP A 172 67.79 -21.31 14.72
C ASP A 172 67.90 -21.73 16.20
N TRP A 173 67.37 -22.89 16.58
CA TRP A 173 67.83 -23.77 17.67
C TRP A 173 67.12 -25.14 17.59
#